data_AF-A0AAE7J2B3-F1
#
_entry.id   AF-A0AAE7J2B3-F1
#
_cell.length_a   1.000
_cell.length_b   1.000
_cell.length_c   1.000
_cell.angle_alpha   90.00
_cell.angle_beta   90.00
_cell.angle_gamma   90.00
#
_symmetry.space_group_name_H-M   'P 1'
#
loop_
_entity.id
_entity.type
_entity.pdbx_description
1 polymer ?
#
loop_
_entity_poly.entity_id
_entity_poly.type
_entity_poly.pdbx_seq_one_letter_code
_entity_poly.pdbx_strand_id
1 'polypeptide(L)'
;MNAFFRSALNLLPTLLPLLSWPQQSRNASHQDVPLPTNLTNETNALSGLDAIHSLAAFEQGDWLAELDLLQLASALRQTASEQGFYEGRLFDLMIAIADVLETDHGWDLEQADAWLDRMGLWDEQL
;
A
#
# COMPACT_ATOMS: atom_id res chain seq x y z
N MET A 1 29.47 -0.41 19.99
CA MET A 1 29.92 -0.10 18.62
C MET A 1 28.69 0.30 17.84
N ASN A 2 28.55 1.60 17.57
CA ASN A 2 27.38 2.17 16.91
C ASN A 2 27.57 2.20 15.39
N ALA A 3 26.46 1.95 14.71
CA ALA A 3 26.03 2.53 13.44
C ALA A 3 26.86 2.23 12.18
N PHE A 4 26.30 1.38 11.30
CA PHE A 4 26.28 1.61 9.85
C PHE A 4 24.96 1.08 9.23
N PHE A 5 23.85 1.65 9.69
CA PHE A 5 22.66 1.85 8.84
C PHE A 5 22.97 3.07 7.97
N ARG A 6 23.26 2.88 6.68
CA ARG A 6 23.25 3.91 5.61
C ARG A 6 23.92 3.34 4.35
N SER A 7 23.20 2.55 3.56
CA SER A 7 23.53 2.41 2.13
C SER A 7 22.39 1.80 1.33
N ALA A 8 21.30 2.56 1.15
CA ALA A 8 20.31 2.32 0.09
C ALA A 8 19.55 3.59 -0.32
N LEU A 9 20.06 4.77 0.05
CA LEU A 9 19.41 6.07 -0.16
C LEU A 9 20.32 6.99 -0.96
N ASN A 10 20.80 6.54 -2.11
CA ASN A 10 21.70 7.33 -2.97
C ASN A 10 21.49 7.11 -4.47
N LEU A 11 20.28 6.77 -4.92
CA LEU A 11 19.93 6.77 -6.35
C LEU A 11 18.50 7.24 -6.61
N LEU A 12 18.15 8.45 -6.18
CA LEU A 12 17.04 9.19 -6.80
C LEU A 12 17.10 10.68 -6.43
N PRO A 13 17.79 11.48 -7.25
CA PRO A 13 17.33 12.83 -7.49
C PRO A 13 17.43 13.15 -8.99
N THR A 14 16.57 12.55 -9.82
CA THR A 14 16.58 12.93 -11.26
C THR A 14 15.26 12.78 -12.03
N LEU A 15 14.10 12.68 -11.39
CA LEU A 15 12.82 12.64 -12.13
C LEU A 15 11.73 13.54 -11.52
N LEU A 16 12.12 14.75 -11.11
CA LEU A 16 11.20 15.89 -11.00
C LEU A 16 11.67 16.92 -12.03
N PRO A 17 11.14 16.87 -13.27
CA PRO A 17 10.00 17.75 -13.53
C PRO A 17 9.04 17.18 -14.60
N LEU A 18 7.94 16.54 -14.20
CA LEU A 18 6.79 16.35 -15.11
C LEU A 18 5.43 16.60 -14.43
N LEU A 19 5.42 17.28 -13.28
CA LEU A 19 4.23 17.95 -12.76
C LEU A 19 4.06 19.31 -13.47
N SER A 20 3.84 19.26 -14.77
CA SER A 20 3.28 20.38 -15.54
C SER A 20 1.87 19.98 -15.93
N TRP A 21 0.94 20.35 -15.05
CA TRP A 21 -0.49 20.42 -15.32
C TRP A 21 -0.74 21.17 -16.65
N PRO A 22 -1.52 20.66 -17.61
CA PRO A 22 -1.85 21.44 -18.79
C PRO A 22 -2.82 22.56 -18.38
N GLN A 23 -2.29 23.78 -18.38
CA GLN A 23 -3.07 25.00 -18.25
C GLN A 23 -4.06 25.08 -19.42
N GLN A 24 -5.35 25.07 -19.08
CA GLN A 24 -6.47 25.25 -20.00
C GLN A 24 -6.35 26.59 -20.74
N SER A 25 -5.90 26.55 -21.99
CA SER A 25 -5.92 27.71 -22.89
C SER A 25 -7.27 27.75 -23.62
N ARG A 26 -8.11 28.70 -23.19
CA ARG A 26 -9.30 29.13 -23.92
C ARG A 26 -8.82 30.12 -24.99
N ASN A 27 -8.91 29.78 -26.27
CA ASN A 27 -9.14 30.77 -27.32
C ASN A 27 -9.79 30.14 -28.55
N ALA A 28 -10.88 30.78 -28.99
CA ALA A 28 -11.73 30.36 -30.08
C ALA A 28 -11.13 30.71 -31.45
N SER A 29 -11.31 29.84 -32.43
CA SER A 29 -11.57 30.22 -33.83
C SER A 29 -12.23 29.07 -34.59
N HIS A 30 -13.40 29.39 -35.16
CA HIS A 30 -14.11 28.66 -36.20
C HIS A 30 -13.16 28.06 -37.25
N GLN A 31 -13.26 26.77 -37.54
CA GLN A 31 -13.30 26.22 -38.91
C GLN A 31 -14.08 24.89 -38.92
N ASP A 32 -15.15 24.84 -39.71
CA ASP A 32 -15.92 23.65 -40.02
C ASP A 32 -15.05 22.62 -40.77
N VAL A 33 -14.77 21.48 -40.14
CA VAL A 33 -14.12 20.31 -40.74
C VAL A 33 -14.95 19.07 -40.37
N PRO A 34 -15.33 18.20 -41.33
CA PRO A 34 -16.16 17.05 -41.03
C PRO A 34 -15.43 16.08 -40.09
N LEU A 35 -16.10 15.75 -38.98
CA LEU A 35 -15.65 14.92 -37.86
C LEU A 35 -15.21 13.51 -38.34
N PRO A 36 -13.93 13.10 -38.17
CA PRO A 36 -13.57 11.69 -38.35
C PRO A 36 -14.10 10.89 -37.16
N THR A 37 -14.96 9.92 -37.45
CA THR A 37 -15.60 8.96 -36.53
C THR A 37 -14.62 8.02 -35.78
N ASN A 38 -13.32 8.29 -35.81
CA ASN A 38 -12.29 7.50 -35.12
C ASN A 38 -11.92 8.05 -33.72
N LEU A 39 -12.23 9.31 -33.41
CA LEU A 39 -11.88 9.92 -32.10
C LEU A 39 -12.64 9.30 -30.91
N THR A 40 -13.80 8.68 -31.14
CA THR A 40 -14.63 8.08 -30.09
C THR A 40 -14.09 6.75 -29.57
N ASN A 41 -13.36 5.99 -30.40
CA ASN A 41 -12.83 4.69 -29.96
C ASN A 41 -11.55 4.86 -29.13
N GLU A 42 -10.72 5.83 -29.47
CA GLU A 42 -9.45 6.06 -28.78
C GLU A 42 -9.66 6.75 -27.43
N THR A 43 -10.65 7.64 -27.32
CA THR A 43 -11.05 8.26 -26.05
C THR A 43 -11.66 7.26 -25.07
N ASN A 44 -12.46 6.31 -25.55
CA ASN A 44 -12.98 5.20 -24.72
C ASN A 44 -11.87 4.25 -24.25
N ALA A 45 -10.88 3.96 -25.11
CA ALA A 45 -9.73 3.12 -24.76
C ALA A 45 -8.82 3.82 -23.73
N LEU A 46 -8.58 5.13 -23.88
CA LEU A 46 -7.82 5.94 -22.92
C LEU A 46 -8.54 6.05 -21.56
N SER A 47 -9.86 6.26 -21.58
CA SER A 47 -10.67 6.29 -20.35
C SER A 47 -10.69 4.93 -19.63
N GLY A 48 -10.61 3.82 -20.36
CA GLY A 48 -10.46 2.49 -19.79
C GLY A 48 -9.07 2.27 -19.19
N LEU A 49 -8.02 2.78 -19.83
CA LEU A 49 -6.64 2.72 -19.32
C LEU A 49 -6.47 3.50 -18.02
N ASP A 50 -7.04 4.70 -17.92
CA ASP A 50 -7.00 5.53 -16.72
C ASP A 50 -7.71 4.85 -15.53
N ALA A 51 -8.84 4.17 -15.78
CA ALA A 51 -9.55 3.41 -14.77
C ALA A 51 -8.75 2.19 -14.27
N ILE A 52 -8.10 1.46 -15.18
CA ILE A 52 -7.22 0.33 -14.84
C ILE A 52 -6.03 0.83 -14.02
N HIS A 53 -5.42 1.95 -14.42
CA HIS A 53 -4.30 2.53 -13.70
C HIS A 53 -4.70 2.98 -12.28
N SER A 54 -5.87 3.63 -12.15
CA SER A 54 -6.41 4.04 -10.85
C SER A 54 -6.68 2.84 -9.94
N LEU A 55 -7.20 1.74 -10.48
CA LEU A 55 -7.43 0.51 -9.72
C LEU A 55 -6.11 -0.11 -9.27
N ALA A 56 -5.14 -0.25 -10.18
CA ALA A 56 -3.83 -0.81 -9.86
C ALA A 56 -3.08 0.03 -8.81
N ALA A 57 -3.19 1.35 -8.86
CA ALA A 57 -2.60 2.23 -7.85
C ALA A 57 -3.27 2.08 -6.48
N PHE A 58 -4.59 1.85 -6.45
CA PHE A 58 -5.33 1.55 -5.23
C PHE A 58 -4.92 0.21 -4.62
N GLU A 59 -4.91 -0.86 -5.41
CA GLU A 59 -4.46 -2.20 -4.99
C GLU A 59 -3.00 -2.18 -4.50
N GLN A 60 -2.13 -1.41 -5.17
CA GLN A 60 -0.76 -1.21 -4.71
C GLN A 60 -0.72 -0.52 -3.34
N GLY A 61 -1.56 0.49 -3.12
CA GLY A 61 -1.66 1.17 -1.83
C GLY A 61 -2.13 0.23 -0.73
N ASP A 62 -3.08 -0.64 -1.03
CA ASP A 62 -3.59 -1.66 -0.11
C ASP A 62 -2.49 -2.65 0.30
N TRP A 63 -1.74 -3.21 -0.67
CA TRP A 63 -0.61 -4.09 -0.38
C TRP A 63 0.52 -3.43 0.42
N LEU A 64 0.74 -2.13 0.24
CA LEU A 64 1.71 -1.38 1.03
C LEU A 64 1.24 -1.19 2.47
N ALA A 65 -0.04 -0.92 2.69
CA ALA A 65 -0.62 -0.83 4.03
C ALA A 65 -0.55 -2.17 4.76
N GLU A 66 -0.87 -3.27 4.08
CA GLU A 66 -0.71 -4.64 4.61
C GLU A 66 0.74 -4.90 5.03
N LEU A 67 1.70 -4.57 4.16
CA LEU A 67 3.13 -4.75 4.45
C LEU A 67 3.58 -3.95 5.68
N ASP A 68 3.13 -2.70 5.82
CA ASP A 68 3.46 -1.85 6.97
C ASP A 68 2.92 -2.44 8.28
N LEU A 69 1.70 -2.99 8.28
CA LEU A 69 1.12 -3.69 9.43
C LEU A 69 1.95 -4.93 9.83
N LEU A 70 2.37 -5.73 8.86
CA LEU A 70 3.20 -6.91 9.11
C LEU A 70 4.60 -6.55 9.64
N GLN A 71 5.16 -5.44 9.17
CA GLN A 71 6.44 -4.91 9.68
C GLN A 71 6.29 -4.37 11.10
N LEU A 72 5.21 -3.65 11.39
CA LEU A 72 4.88 -3.21 12.73
C LEU A 72 4.77 -4.39 13.69
N ALA A 73 3.98 -5.40 13.34
CA ALA A 73 3.83 -6.61 14.14
C ALA A 73 5.16 -7.34 14.38
N SER A 74 6.04 -7.38 13.39
CA SER A 74 7.39 -7.94 13.54
C SER A 74 8.22 -7.18 14.59
N ALA A 75 8.12 -5.85 14.62
CA ALA A 75 8.79 -5.03 15.64
C ALA A 75 8.18 -5.21 17.03
N LEU A 76 6.86 -5.36 17.12
CA LEU A 76 6.15 -5.64 18.38
C LEU A 76 6.56 -7.01 18.93
N ARG A 77 6.59 -8.06 18.10
CA ARG A 77 7.07 -9.39 18.49
C ARG A 77 8.50 -9.35 18.99
N GLN A 78 9.39 -8.60 18.33
CA GLN A 78 10.78 -8.44 18.81
C GLN A 78 10.81 -7.81 20.20
N THR A 79 9.98 -6.79 20.44
CA THR A 79 9.85 -6.14 21.76
C THR A 79 9.35 -7.13 22.81
N ALA A 80 8.33 -7.94 22.50
CA ALA A 80 7.82 -8.98 23.40
C ALA A 80 8.87 -10.07 23.67
N SER A 81 9.65 -10.45 22.66
CA SER A 81 10.74 -11.43 22.81
C SER A 81 11.84 -10.93 23.73
N GLU A 82 12.15 -9.63 23.74
CA GLU A 82 13.12 -9.03 24.65
C GLU A 82 12.60 -8.99 26.09
N GLN A 83 11.28 -8.87 26.27
CA GLN A 83 10.62 -8.89 27.58
C GLN A 83 10.30 -10.31 28.07
N GLY A 84 10.28 -11.29 27.17
CA GLY A 84 9.93 -12.69 27.44
C GLY A 84 8.43 -12.98 27.49
N PHE A 85 7.57 -11.97 27.26
CA PHE A 85 6.12 -12.09 27.22
C PHE A 85 5.48 -10.93 26.46
N TYR A 86 4.21 -11.10 26.07
CA TYR A 86 3.37 -10.05 25.51
C TYR A 86 2.74 -9.22 26.63
N GLU A 87 3.12 -7.94 26.79
CA GLU A 87 2.37 -7.01 27.65
C GLU A 87 0.93 -6.88 27.12
N GLY A 88 -0.08 -6.74 27.99
CA GLY A 88 -1.50 -6.70 27.58
C GLY A 88 -1.81 -5.75 26.42
N ARG A 89 -1.25 -4.53 26.40
CA ARG A 89 -1.43 -3.60 25.27
C ARG A 89 -0.78 -4.09 23.96
N LEU A 90 0.35 -4.78 24.06
CA LEU A 90 1.06 -5.31 22.90
C LEU A 90 0.33 -6.55 22.37
N PHE A 91 -0.21 -7.38 23.26
CA PHE A 91 -1.14 -8.45 22.91
C PHE A 91 -2.37 -7.91 22.17
N ASP A 92 -3.09 -6.94 22.77
CA ASP A 92 -4.29 -6.33 22.17
C ASP A 92 -4.00 -5.74 20.78
N LEU A 93 -2.82 -5.11 20.62
CA LEU A 93 -2.41 -4.54 19.35
C LEU A 93 -2.13 -5.62 18.29
N MET A 94 -1.55 -6.75 18.67
CA MET A 94 -1.33 -7.87 17.74
C MET A 94 -2.66 -8.49 17.28
N ILE A 95 -3.64 -8.61 18.18
CA ILE A 95 -5.01 -9.03 17.82
C ILE A 95 -5.64 -8.01 16.87
N ALA A 96 -5.58 -6.72 17.18
CA ALA A 96 -6.14 -5.68 16.32
C ALA A 96 -5.49 -5.64 14.92
N ILE A 97 -4.20 -5.97 14.80
CA ILE A 97 -3.54 -6.10 13.50
C ILE A 97 -4.12 -7.30 12.73
N ALA A 98 -4.29 -8.45 13.38
CA ALA A 98 -4.92 -9.61 12.73
C ALA A 98 -6.35 -9.32 12.26
N ASP A 99 -7.14 -8.62 13.08
CA ASP A 99 -8.50 -8.20 12.72
C ASP A 99 -8.49 -7.31 11.46
N VAL A 100 -7.59 -6.32 11.37
CA VAL A 100 -7.50 -5.44 10.19
C VAL A 100 -7.06 -6.22 8.95
N LEU A 101 -6.15 -7.18 9.10
CA LEU A 101 -5.74 -8.03 7.98
C LEU A 101 -6.90 -8.88 7.45
N GLU A 102 -7.77 -9.37 8.33
CA GLU A 102 -8.99 -10.10 7.97
C GLU A 102 -10.04 -9.19 7.29
N THR A 103 -10.36 -8.05 7.92
CA THR A 103 -11.49 -7.22 7.45
C THR A 103 -11.14 -6.39 6.22
N ASP A 104 -9.91 -5.90 6.12
CA ASP A 104 -9.54 -4.85 5.18
C ASP A 104 -8.55 -5.35 4.11
N HIS A 105 -7.76 -6.40 4.39
CA HIS A 105 -6.73 -6.92 3.48
C HIS A 105 -7.03 -8.32 2.94
N GLY A 106 -8.24 -8.83 3.17
CA GLY A 106 -8.75 -10.05 2.54
C GLY A 106 -8.13 -11.35 3.05
N TRP A 107 -7.49 -11.33 4.22
CA TRP A 107 -7.13 -12.57 4.91
C TRP A 107 -8.39 -13.31 5.36
N ASP A 108 -8.32 -14.63 5.39
CA ASP A 108 -9.34 -15.41 6.07
C ASP A 108 -9.00 -15.60 7.56
N LEU A 109 -9.99 -16.01 8.34
CA LEU A 109 -9.86 -16.23 9.78
C LEU A 109 -8.76 -17.26 10.11
N GLU A 110 -8.62 -18.31 9.29
CA GLU A 110 -7.63 -19.36 9.52
C GLU A 110 -6.21 -18.83 9.31
N GLN A 111 -6.02 -17.97 8.31
CA GLN A 111 -4.75 -17.29 8.03
C GLN A 111 -4.39 -16.31 9.15
N ALA A 112 -5.36 -15.53 9.64
CA ALA A 112 -5.17 -14.60 10.75
C ALA A 112 -4.81 -15.34 12.05
N ASP A 113 -5.52 -16.40 12.38
CA ASP A 113 -5.25 -17.24 13.56
C ASP A 113 -3.88 -17.92 13.48
N ALA A 114 -3.56 -18.58 12.36
CA ALA A 114 -2.26 -19.21 12.15
C ALA A 114 -1.09 -18.20 12.17
N TRP A 115 -1.35 -16.93 11.83
CA TRP A 115 -0.37 -15.87 11.98
C TRP A 115 -0.15 -15.48 13.44
N LEU A 116 -1.21 -15.35 14.25
CA LEU A 116 -1.12 -15.11 15.69
C LEU A 116 -0.35 -16.23 16.41
N ASP A 117 -0.60 -17.49 16.04
CA ASP A 117 0.16 -18.66 16.48
C ASP A 117 1.65 -18.49 16.20
N ARG A 118 2.00 -18.16 14.95
CA ARG A 118 3.41 -17.99 14.52
C ARG A 118 4.10 -16.83 15.25
N MET A 119 3.34 -15.84 15.67
CA MET A 119 3.85 -14.72 16.46
C MET A 119 4.06 -15.12 17.93
N GLY A 120 3.57 -16.27 18.37
CA GLY A 120 3.73 -16.78 19.73
C GLY A 120 2.79 -16.10 20.73
N LEU A 121 1.65 -15.58 20.27
CA LEU A 121 0.67 -14.96 21.16
C LEU A 121 0.03 -15.96 22.13
N TRP A 122 -0.03 -17.23 21.71
CA TRP A 122 -0.62 -18.32 22.47
C TRP A 122 0.41 -19.23 23.13
N ASP A 123 1.69 -18.85 23.17
CA ASP A 123 2.70 -19.63 23.89
C ASP A 123 2.40 -19.58 25.40
N GLU A 124 1.55 -20.52 25.82
CA GLU A 124 1.34 -20.95 27.18
C GLU A 124 2.68 -21.55 27.65
N GLN A 125 3.54 -20.73 28.24
CA GLN A 125 4.65 -21.23 29.04
C GLN A 125 4.05 -22.08 30.18
N LEU A 126 3.98 -23.39 29.95
CA LEU A 126 3.78 -24.45 30.94
C LEU A 126 4.96 -24.50 31.92
#